data_AF-A0A453L4U9-F1
#
_entry.id   AF-A0A453L4U9-F1
#
_cell.length_a   1.000
_cell.length_b   1.000
_cell.length_c   1.000
_cell.angle_alpha   90.00
_cell.angle_beta   90.00
_cell.angle_gamma   90.00
#
_symmetry.space_group_name_H-M   'P 1'
#
loop_
_entity.id
_entity.type
_entity.pdbx_description
1 polymer ?
#
loop_
_entity_poly.entity_id
_entity_poly.type
_entity_poly.pdbx_seq_one_letter_code
_entity_poly.pdbx_strand_id
1 'polypeptide(L)'
;MENNLPVNVREYQELAKKALSKMHYDYINGGAEDEHTLRDNIAAYGRILLRPRVLVDVSNIDMSTSLLGYNMPSPIIVAPTGSHKVANPEGEVATAKAAASCNSLMVLSFSSNCRIEEVAASCDAIRFYQLYVFKKRAVSATLVRRAESSGFKAIVLTVDNPMLGRRERDIRNKMVAPDKPNLEGLISLENLDTTDGSQLAKYVRDTMDPSLSWKDVEWLKSITSLPILVKGILTAEDARKAVEAGAAGVIVSNHGGRQLDYA
;
A
#
# COMPACT_ATOMS: atom_id res chain seq x y z
N MET A 1 16.43 -6.19 -32.68
CA MET A 1 15.08 -6.63 -32.27
C MET A 1 14.41 -5.42 -31.64
N GLU A 2 13.81 -4.59 -32.47
CA GLU A 2 13.13 -3.36 -32.05
C GLU A 2 11.76 -3.69 -31.42
N ASN A 3 11.54 -3.13 -30.23
CA ASN A 3 10.28 -2.73 -29.62
C ASN A 3 9.11 -3.75 -29.55
N ASN A 4 9.28 -4.79 -28.72
CA ASN A 4 8.13 -5.49 -28.13
C ASN A 4 7.87 -4.96 -26.69
N LEU A 5 7.69 -3.64 -26.56
CA LEU A 5 7.38 -3.00 -25.29
C LEU A 5 5.93 -3.32 -24.89
N PRO A 6 5.63 -3.57 -23.60
CA PRO A 6 4.26 -3.76 -23.15
C PRO A 6 3.34 -2.59 -23.52
N VAL A 7 2.15 -2.89 -24.04
CA VAL A 7 1.16 -1.88 -24.44
C VAL A 7 0.00 -1.74 -23.44
N ASN A 8 -0.02 -2.59 -22.40
CA ASN A 8 -0.97 -2.50 -21.30
C ASN A 8 -0.37 -3.04 -19.99
N VAL A 9 -1.01 -2.72 -18.86
CA VAL A 9 -0.53 -3.11 -17.52
C VAL A 9 -0.45 -4.63 -17.33
N ARG A 10 -1.32 -5.42 -17.98
CA ARG A 10 -1.32 -6.89 -17.83
C ARG A 10 -0.10 -7.54 -18.48
N GLU A 11 0.42 -6.97 -19.55
CA GLU A 11 1.64 -7.49 -20.18
C GLU A 11 2.86 -7.34 -19.25
N TYR A 12 2.91 -6.31 -18.40
CA TYR A 12 3.92 -6.23 -17.34
C TYR A 12 3.78 -7.34 -16.30
N GLN A 13 2.55 -7.77 -15.98
CA GLN A 13 2.32 -8.92 -15.09
C GLN A 13 2.87 -10.22 -15.69
N GLU A 14 2.70 -10.43 -16.99
CA GLU A 14 3.25 -11.59 -17.71
C GLU A 14 4.78 -11.55 -17.79
N LEU A 15 5.37 -10.37 -17.99
CA LEU A 15 6.82 -10.19 -17.92
C LEU A 15 7.35 -10.46 -16.50
N ALA A 16 6.67 -9.95 -15.47
CA ALA A 16 7.03 -10.20 -14.08
C ALA A 16 6.98 -11.70 -13.75
N LYS A 17 5.99 -12.44 -14.25
CA LYS A 17 5.88 -13.89 -14.07
C LYS A 17 7.08 -14.65 -14.64
N LYS A 18 7.65 -14.17 -15.75
CA LYS A 18 8.84 -14.76 -16.39
C LYS A 18 10.15 -14.36 -15.70
N ALA A 19 10.21 -13.14 -15.14
CA ALA A 19 11.42 -12.58 -14.57
C ALA A 19 11.62 -12.93 -13.08
N LEU A 20 10.54 -13.07 -12.31
CA LEU A 20 10.60 -13.28 -10.88
C LEU A 20 10.67 -14.77 -10.53
N SER A 21 11.23 -15.07 -9.36
CA SER A 21 11.07 -16.40 -8.76
C SER A 21 9.59 -16.66 -8.49
N LYS A 22 9.18 -17.94 -8.51
CA LYS A 22 7.79 -18.33 -8.20
C LYS A 22 7.33 -17.75 -6.86
N MET A 23 8.19 -17.80 -5.84
CA MET A 23 7.90 -17.27 -4.51
C MET A 23 7.62 -15.76 -4.54
N HIS A 24 8.47 -14.96 -5.21
CA HIS A 24 8.28 -13.50 -5.29
C HIS A 24 7.08 -13.12 -6.16
N TYR A 25 6.88 -13.80 -7.29
CA TYR A 25 5.71 -13.57 -8.13
C TYR A 25 4.41 -13.87 -7.36
N ASP A 26 4.33 -15.01 -6.69
CA ASP A 26 3.15 -15.40 -5.91
C ASP A 26 2.92 -14.49 -4.69
N TYR A 27 3.99 -13.98 -4.07
CA TYR A 27 3.87 -13.01 -2.98
C TYR A 27 3.23 -11.70 -3.44
N ILE A 28 3.62 -11.20 -4.61
CA ILE A 28 3.06 -9.98 -5.21
C ILE A 28 1.64 -10.24 -5.72
N ASN A 29 1.44 -11.34 -6.44
CA ASN A 29 0.23 -11.59 -7.22
C ASN A 29 -0.88 -12.35 -6.47
N GLY A 30 -0.55 -13.03 -5.37
CA GLY A 30 -1.49 -13.87 -4.63
C GLY A 30 -2.51 -13.09 -3.82
N GLY A 31 -3.70 -13.66 -3.66
CA GLY A 31 -4.78 -13.15 -2.80
C GLY A 31 -4.94 -13.97 -1.52
N ALA A 32 -5.98 -13.66 -0.75
CA ALA A 32 -6.41 -14.48 0.37
C ALA A 32 -7.17 -15.71 -0.14
N GLU A 33 -6.89 -16.87 0.46
CA GLU A 33 -7.66 -18.11 0.32
C GLU A 33 -7.95 -18.50 -1.13
N ASP A 34 -9.22 -18.58 -1.53
CA ASP A 34 -9.64 -18.97 -2.89
C ASP A 34 -9.43 -17.86 -3.93
N GLU A 35 -8.97 -16.69 -3.50
CA GLU A 35 -8.70 -15.49 -4.30
C GLU A 35 -9.94 -14.98 -5.05
N HIS A 36 -11.13 -15.13 -4.45
CA HIS A 36 -12.39 -14.69 -5.04
C HIS A 36 -12.41 -13.16 -5.21
N THR A 37 -12.20 -12.40 -4.14
CA THR A 37 -12.17 -10.93 -4.14
C THR A 37 -11.05 -10.40 -5.03
N LEU A 38 -9.90 -11.09 -5.12
CA LEU A 38 -8.82 -10.71 -6.04
C LEU A 38 -9.30 -10.75 -7.51
N ARG A 39 -10.01 -11.81 -7.91
CA ARG A 39 -10.59 -11.91 -9.26
C ARG A 39 -11.74 -10.93 -9.45
N ASP A 40 -12.61 -10.77 -8.45
CA ASP A 40 -13.78 -9.91 -8.55
C ASP A 40 -13.41 -8.42 -8.62
N ASN A 41 -12.32 -7.99 -7.96
CA ASN A 41 -11.75 -6.64 -8.10
C ASN A 41 -11.55 -6.22 -9.56
N ILE A 42 -11.21 -7.18 -10.42
CA ILE A 42 -11.02 -6.96 -11.86
C ILE A 42 -12.36 -7.16 -12.60
N ALA A 43 -13.07 -8.25 -12.31
CA ALA A 43 -14.32 -8.59 -13.00
C ALA A 43 -15.42 -7.53 -12.79
N ALA A 44 -15.42 -6.84 -11.64
CA ALA A 44 -16.36 -5.78 -11.30
C ALA A 44 -16.35 -4.61 -12.29
N TYR A 45 -15.18 -4.20 -12.78
CA TYR A 45 -15.09 -3.16 -13.78
C TYR A 45 -15.77 -3.55 -15.10
N GLY A 46 -15.80 -4.84 -15.44
CA GLY A 46 -16.51 -5.36 -16.62
C GLY A 46 -18.05 -5.28 -16.49
N ARG A 47 -18.57 -5.11 -15.27
CA ARG A 47 -20.01 -4.94 -15.01
C ARG A 47 -20.48 -3.49 -15.12
N ILE A 48 -19.54 -2.54 -15.23
CA ILE A 48 -19.84 -1.10 -15.36
C ILE A 48 -19.77 -0.73 -16.85
N LEU A 49 -20.92 -0.42 -17.44
CA LEU A 49 -21.00 0.01 -18.84
C LEU A 49 -20.98 1.54 -18.95
N LEU A 50 -20.17 2.06 -19.88
CA LEU A 50 -20.09 3.49 -20.15
C LEU A 50 -21.21 3.94 -21.08
N ARG A 51 -21.72 5.15 -20.86
CA ARG A 51 -22.70 5.82 -21.72
C ARG A 51 -22.06 7.07 -22.34
N PRO A 52 -21.32 6.93 -23.45
CA PRO A 52 -20.56 8.05 -24.01
C PRO A 52 -21.50 9.18 -24.43
N ARG A 53 -21.07 10.41 -24.22
CA ARG A 53 -21.74 11.60 -24.76
C ARG A 53 -21.07 11.95 -26.08
N VAL A 54 -21.84 11.89 -27.16
CA VAL A 54 -21.37 12.20 -28.52
C VAL A 54 -21.46 13.70 -28.80
N LEU A 55 -20.70 14.19 -29.78
CA LEU A 55 -20.66 15.61 -30.18
C LEU A 55 -20.28 16.57 -29.03
N VAL A 56 -19.38 16.13 -28.15
CA VAL A 56 -18.74 16.98 -27.15
C VAL A 56 -17.35 17.35 -27.66
N ASP A 57 -17.01 18.64 -27.62
CA ASP A 57 -15.66 19.08 -27.96
C ASP A 57 -14.68 18.58 -26.89
N VAL A 58 -13.84 17.63 -27.30
CA VAL A 58 -12.78 17.02 -26.48
C VAL A 58 -11.40 17.32 -27.06
N SER A 59 -11.26 18.41 -27.83
CA SER A 59 -9.97 18.85 -28.38
C SER A 59 -8.95 19.23 -27.30
N ASN A 60 -9.42 19.58 -26.10
CA ASN A 60 -8.60 19.79 -24.91
C ASN A 60 -9.15 18.98 -23.74
N ILE A 61 -8.40 17.98 -23.27
CA ILE A 61 -8.76 17.13 -22.12
C ILE A 61 -7.84 17.48 -20.96
N ASP A 62 -8.42 18.05 -19.90
CA ASP A 62 -7.72 18.29 -18.64
C ASP A 62 -8.06 17.17 -17.64
N MET A 63 -7.07 16.34 -17.31
CA MET A 63 -7.18 15.30 -16.28
C MET A 63 -6.67 15.77 -14.92
N SER A 64 -6.23 17.03 -14.80
CA SER A 64 -5.64 17.55 -13.59
C SER A 64 -6.65 17.54 -12.44
N THR A 65 -6.13 17.29 -11.24
CA THR A 65 -6.91 17.26 -10.01
C THR A 65 -6.04 17.67 -8.84
N SER A 66 -6.63 17.82 -7.66
CA SER A 66 -5.88 17.94 -6.41
C SER A 66 -6.25 16.83 -5.43
N LEU A 67 -5.28 16.44 -4.59
CA LEU A 67 -5.49 15.53 -3.45
C LEU A 67 -4.87 16.15 -2.21
N LEU A 68 -5.70 16.44 -1.19
CA LEU A 68 -5.29 17.14 0.05
C LEU A 68 -4.53 18.45 -0.22
N GLY A 69 -4.93 19.19 -1.26
CA GLY A 69 -4.32 20.47 -1.64
C GLY A 69 -3.10 20.36 -2.58
N TYR A 70 -2.69 19.14 -2.97
CA TYR A 70 -1.59 18.93 -3.91
C TYR A 70 -2.11 18.68 -5.32
N ASN A 71 -1.69 19.51 -6.28
CA ASN A 71 -2.07 19.36 -7.69
C ASN A 71 -1.30 18.21 -8.34
N MET A 72 -2.00 17.48 -9.20
CA MET A 72 -1.47 16.36 -9.99
C MET A 72 -2.08 16.40 -11.40
N PRO A 73 -1.35 15.96 -12.45
CA PRO A 73 -1.83 15.99 -13.83
C PRO A 73 -2.90 14.92 -14.14
N SER A 74 -3.09 13.94 -13.25
CA SER A 74 -4.11 12.89 -13.38
C SER A 74 -4.55 12.38 -12.00
N PRO A 75 -5.73 11.75 -11.87
CA PRO A 75 -6.22 11.17 -10.62
C PRO A 75 -5.64 9.78 -10.32
N ILE A 76 -4.45 9.46 -10.85
CA ILE A 76 -3.80 8.16 -10.71
C ILE A 76 -2.57 8.32 -9.81
N ILE A 77 -2.51 7.54 -8.74
CA ILE A 77 -1.43 7.56 -7.73
C ILE A 77 -0.87 6.15 -7.51
N VAL A 78 0.33 6.04 -6.95
CA VAL A 78 0.93 4.75 -6.58
C VAL A 78 0.48 4.34 -5.18
N ALA A 79 -0.25 3.23 -5.10
CA ALA A 79 -0.72 2.64 -3.84
C ALA A 79 0.44 2.04 -3.01
N PRO A 80 0.28 1.92 -1.67
CA PRO A 80 1.33 1.34 -0.84
C PRO A 80 1.44 -0.16 -1.07
N THR A 81 2.57 -0.55 -1.66
CA THR A 81 3.07 -1.92 -1.71
C THR A 81 4.43 -1.93 -1.05
N GLY A 82 4.69 -2.95 -0.23
CA GLY A 82 5.94 -3.09 0.48
C GLY A 82 6.92 -3.99 -0.25
N SER A 83 8.19 -3.86 0.09
CA SER A 83 9.26 -4.75 -0.32
C SER A 83 9.52 -4.79 -1.82
N HIS A 84 9.66 -3.63 -2.48
CA HIS A 84 9.86 -3.55 -3.94
C HIS A 84 11.16 -4.20 -4.41
N LYS A 85 12.16 -4.40 -3.54
CA LYS A 85 13.42 -5.06 -3.89
C LYS A 85 13.27 -6.55 -4.22
N VAL A 86 12.13 -7.15 -3.91
CA VAL A 86 11.82 -8.51 -4.41
C VAL A 86 11.58 -8.53 -5.93
N ALA A 87 11.23 -7.38 -6.52
CA ALA A 87 10.95 -7.23 -7.95
C ALA A 87 12.07 -6.51 -8.72
N ASN A 88 12.70 -5.50 -8.12
CA ASN A 88 13.77 -4.74 -8.76
C ASN A 88 14.77 -4.23 -7.69
N PRO A 89 16.09 -4.38 -7.87
CA PRO A 89 17.10 -3.97 -6.88
C PRO A 89 17.02 -2.50 -6.40
N GLU A 90 16.55 -1.58 -7.26
CA GLU A 90 16.35 -0.17 -6.91
C GLU A 90 15.15 0.06 -5.96
N GLY A 91 14.22 -0.90 -5.89
CA GLY A 91 13.12 -0.90 -4.94
C GLY A 91 12.25 0.35 -4.96
N GLU A 92 11.87 0.82 -3.78
CA GLU A 92 10.96 1.95 -3.59
C GLU A 92 11.56 3.28 -4.08
N VAL A 93 12.90 3.39 -4.21
CA VAL A 93 13.56 4.58 -4.79
C VAL A 93 13.23 4.70 -6.28
N ALA A 94 13.23 3.60 -7.05
CA ALA A 94 12.82 3.63 -8.45
C ALA A 94 11.34 4.05 -8.59
N THR A 95 10.47 3.51 -7.74
CA THR A 95 9.05 3.89 -7.71
C THR A 95 8.85 5.37 -7.38
N ALA A 96 9.59 5.90 -6.40
CA ALA A 96 9.51 7.32 -6.04
C ALA A 96 9.97 8.24 -7.19
N LYS A 97 11.07 7.90 -7.86
CA LYS A 97 11.56 8.64 -9.03
C LYS A 97 10.57 8.62 -10.19
N ALA A 98 9.92 7.47 -10.45
CA ALA A 98 8.89 7.36 -11.47
C ALA A 98 7.63 8.18 -11.12
N ALA A 99 7.22 8.19 -9.85
CA ALA A 99 6.14 9.06 -9.38
C ALA A 99 6.49 10.53 -9.58
N ALA A 100 7.71 10.95 -9.22
CA ALA A 100 8.21 12.30 -9.45
C ALA A 100 8.19 12.68 -10.94
N SER A 101 8.70 11.82 -11.83
CA SER A 101 8.75 12.13 -13.27
C SER A 101 7.36 12.24 -13.90
N CYS A 102 6.35 11.59 -13.31
CA CYS A 102 4.96 11.68 -13.74
C CYS A 102 4.18 12.80 -13.02
N ASN A 103 4.81 13.57 -12.14
CA ASN A 103 4.16 14.51 -11.22
C ASN A 103 2.99 13.87 -10.44
N SER A 104 3.12 12.58 -10.11
CA SER A 104 2.14 11.81 -9.38
C SER A 104 2.60 11.56 -7.94
N LEU A 105 1.68 11.09 -7.11
CA LEU A 105 1.91 10.80 -5.71
C LEU A 105 2.30 9.34 -5.50
N MET A 106 3.26 9.12 -4.59
CA MET A 106 3.58 7.79 -4.07
C MET A 106 3.13 7.64 -2.62
N VAL A 107 2.37 6.58 -2.32
CA VAL A 107 2.17 6.14 -0.93
C VAL A 107 3.24 5.11 -0.59
N LEU A 108 4.19 5.46 0.28
CA LEU A 108 5.25 4.55 0.71
C LEU A 108 4.76 3.63 1.84
N SER A 109 4.98 2.32 1.75
CA SER A 109 4.66 1.41 2.86
C SER A 109 5.71 1.49 3.98
N PHE A 110 5.28 1.35 5.24
CA PHE A 110 6.20 1.11 6.36
C PHE A 110 7.10 -0.11 6.14
N SER A 111 6.62 -1.09 5.37
CA SER A 111 7.34 -2.32 5.00
C SER A 111 8.26 -2.19 3.77
N SER A 112 8.60 -0.95 3.40
CA SER A 112 9.56 -0.62 2.34
C SER A 112 10.95 -1.24 2.58
N ASN A 113 11.61 -1.70 1.52
CA ASN A 113 13.01 -2.13 1.55
C ASN A 113 14.02 -0.97 1.46
N CYS A 114 13.56 0.25 1.16
CA CYS A 114 14.33 1.48 1.30
C CYS A 114 13.88 2.25 2.56
N ARG A 115 14.81 2.96 3.20
CA ARG A 115 14.48 3.76 4.39
C ARG A 115 13.60 4.96 4.00
N ILE A 116 12.76 5.44 4.93
CA ILE A 116 11.92 6.65 4.75
C ILE A 116 12.76 7.80 4.19
N GLU A 117 13.91 8.05 4.82
CA GLU A 117 14.83 9.14 4.51
C GLU A 117 15.50 8.96 3.15
N GLU A 118 15.85 7.72 2.79
CA GLU A 118 16.44 7.36 1.50
C GLU A 118 15.46 7.63 0.36
N VAL A 119 14.20 7.22 0.53
CA VAL A 119 13.15 7.48 -0.47
C VAL A 119 12.87 8.98 -0.58
N ALA A 120 12.82 9.70 0.54
CA ALA A 120 12.60 11.15 0.56
C ALA A 120 13.72 11.92 -0.15
N ALA A 121 14.97 11.58 0.09
CA ALA A 121 16.14 12.23 -0.51
C ALA A 121 16.34 11.92 -2.00
N SER A 122 15.65 10.90 -2.54
CA SER A 122 15.89 10.42 -3.90
C SER A 122 15.28 11.27 -5.04
N CYS A 123 14.28 12.09 -4.73
CA CYS A 123 13.52 12.91 -5.70
C CYS A 123 12.54 13.87 -5.00
N ASP A 124 11.86 14.74 -5.76
CA ASP A 124 10.87 15.70 -5.24
C ASP A 124 9.40 15.24 -5.40
N ALA A 125 9.14 13.92 -5.35
CA ALA A 125 7.77 13.40 -5.39
C ALA A 125 6.94 13.85 -4.18
N ILE A 126 5.65 14.11 -4.38
CA ILE A 126 4.69 14.16 -3.28
C ILE A 126 4.53 12.73 -2.73
N ARG A 127 4.68 12.58 -1.41
CA ARG A 127 4.62 11.27 -0.77
C ARG A 127 3.69 11.25 0.43
N PHE A 128 2.89 10.21 0.51
CA PHE A 128 2.17 9.83 1.73
C PHE A 128 2.83 8.59 2.35
N TYR A 129 2.66 8.39 3.65
CA TYR A 129 3.28 7.29 4.36
C TYR A 129 2.22 6.34 4.92
N GLN A 130 2.18 5.11 4.41
CA GLN A 130 1.30 4.07 4.92
C GLN A 130 1.87 3.44 6.20
N LEU A 131 1.03 3.37 7.23
CA LEU A 131 1.38 2.92 8.56
C LEU A 131 0.40 1.83 9.04
N TYR A 132 0.94 0.87 9.80
CA TYR A 132 0.17 0.11 10.79
C TYR A 132 0.48 0.61 12.19
N VAL A 133 -0.50 0.51 13.07
CA VAL A 133 -0.29 0.77 14.49
C VAL A 133 0.19 -0.50 15.16
N PHE A 134 1.40 -0.42 15.71
CA PHE A 134 2.09 -1.51 16.39
C PHE A 134 1.68 -1.60 17.86
N LYS A 135 1.75 -2.79 18.47
CA LYS A 135 1.50 -2.97 19.91
C LYS A 135 2.33 -1.99 20.75
N LYS A 136 3.62 -1.85 20.40
CA LYS A 136 4.50 -0.83 20.95
C LYS A 136 4.26 0.50 20.24
N ARG A 137 3.36 1.33 20.78
CA ARG A 137 2.99 2.64 20.21
C ARG A 137 4.16 3.58 19.94
N ALA A 138 5.23 3.48 20.73
CA ALA A 138 6.47 4.22 20.50
C ALA A 138 7.11 3.93 19.12
N VAL A 139 6.97 2.71 18.59
CA VAL A 139 7.45 2.36 17.25
C VAL A 139 6.68 3.14 16.19
N SER A 140 5.35 3.11 16.27
CA SER A 140 4.47 3.85 15.36
C SER A 140 4.73 5.34 15.43
N ALA A 141 4.89 5.91 16.63
CA ALA A 141 5.21 7.32 16.82
C ALA A 141 6.58 7.71 16.21
N THR A 142 7.59 6.85 16.33
CA THR A 142 8.89 7.07 15.69
C THR A 142 8.78 7.07 14.17
N LEU A 143 8.03 6.14 13.58
CA LEU A 143 7.83 6.10 12.12
C LEU A 143 7.08 7.33 11.60
N VAL A 144 6.04 7.77 12.31
CA VAL A 144 5.30 9.00 12.00
C VAL A 144 6.23 10.21 12.02
N ARG A 145 7.01 10.38 13.10
CA ARG A 145 7.97 11.50 13.22
C ARG A 145 9.01 11.50 12.10
N ARG A 146 9.52 10.31 11.73
CA ARG A 146 10.49 10.16 10.64
C ARG A 146 9.87 10.54 9.29
N ALA A 147 8.65 10.11 9.01
CA ALA A 147 7.91 10.49 7.80
C ALA A 147 7.68 12.02 7.75
N GLU A 148 7.17 12.61 8.83
CA GLU A 148 6.98 14.06 8.95
C GLU A 148 8.27 14.85 8.71
N SER A 149 9.34 14.47 9.41
CA SER A 149 10.64 15.14 9.32
C SER A 149 11.28 14.97 7.94
N SER A 150 10.90 13.92 7.21
CA SER A 150 11.33 13.67 5.82
C SER A 150 10.39 14.30 4.78
N GLY A 151 9.46 15.15 5.19
CA GLY A 151 8.61 15.94 4.29
C GLY A 151 7.43 15.19 3.68
N PHE A 152 7.06 14.02 4.21
CA PHE A 152 5.81 13.34 3.81
C PHE A 152 4.59 14.18 4.16
N LYS A 153 3.55 14.07 3.35
CA LYS A 153 2.41 15.02 3.36
C LYS A 153 1.12 14.47 3.95
N ALA A 154 1.04 13.17 4.20
CA ALA A 154 -0.09 12.53 4.88
C ALA A 154 0.32 11.17 5.46
N ILE A 155 -0.44 10.71 6.45
CA ILE A 155 -0.39 9.34 6.95
C ILE A 155 -1.54 8.55 6.35
N VAL A 156 -1.27 7.37 5.80
CA VAL A 156 -2.27 6.41 5.35
C VAL A 156 -2.38 5.30 6.38
N LEU A 157 -3.31 5.42 7.32
CA LEU A 157 -3.56 4.41 8.34
C LEU A 157 -4.31 3.24 7.72
N THR A 158 -3.72 2.04 7.78
CA THR A 158 -4.40 0.84 7.30
C THR A 158 -5.14 0.14 8.44
N VAL A 159 -6.45 -0.07 8.27
CA VAL A 159 -7.36 -0.59 9.32
C VAL A 159 -7.96 -1.97 9.01
N ASP A 160 -7.70 -2.52 7.82
CA ASP A 160 -8.21 -3.82 7.34
C ASP A 160 -7.27 -5.01 7.63
N ASN A 161 -6.22 -4.81 8.43
CA ASN A 161 -5.21 -5.83 8.74
C ASN A 161 -4.90 -5.94 10.25
N PRO A 162 -5.90 -6.20 11.12
CA PRO A 162 -5.64 -6.55 12.51
C PRO A 162 -4.89 -7.89 12.64
N MET A 163 -5.12 -8.78 11.68
CA MET A 163 -4.43 -10.05 11.47
C MET A 163 -4.15 -10.21 9.97
N LEU A 164 -3.05 -10.88 9.62
CA LEU A 164 -2.72 -11.08 8.22
C LEU A 164 -3.67 -12.06 7.55
N GLY A 165 -4.15 -11.72 6.35
CA GLY A 165 -4.93 -12.64 5.52
C GLY A 165 -4.17 -13.92 5.18
N ARG A 166 -4.92 -15.02 5.07
CA ARG A 166 -4.37 -16.35 4.78
C ARG A 166 -4.05 -16.49 3.30
N ARG A 167 -2.82 -16.15 2.91
CA ARG A 167 -2.35 -16.24 1.52
C ARG A 167 -1.71 -17.60 1.28
N GLU A 168 -2.45 -18.53 0.66
CA GLU A 168 -2.02 -19.93 0.53
C GLU A 168 -0.73 -20.09 -0.27
N ARG A 169 -0.52 -19.25 -1.29
CA ARG A 169 0.69 -19.30 -2.10
C ARG A 169 1.95 -19.01 -1.27
N ASP A 170 1.87 -18.05 -0.34
CA ASP A 170 2.97 -17.74 0.58
C ASP A 170 3.26 -18.90 1.54
N ILE A 171 2.22 -19.59 2.02
CA ILE A 171 2.35 -20.74 2.91
C ILE A 171 3.04 -21.89 2.16
N ARG A 172 2.58 -22.22 0.95
CA ARG A 172 3.15 -23.29 0.11
C ARG A 172 4.60 -22.99 -0.28
N ASN A 173 4.90 -21.74 -0.60
CA ASN A 173 6.24 -21.32 -0.99
C ASN A 173 7.15 -21.02 0.22
N LYS A 174 6.66 -21.13 1.47
CA LYS A 174 7.38 -20.78 2.70
C LYS A 174 8.02 -19.38 2.62
N MET A 175 7.21 -18.38 2.24
CA MET A 175 7.67 -17.01 1.97
C MET A 175 8.55 -16.47 3.10
N VAL A 176 9.78 -16.09 2.74
CA VAL A 176 10.73 -15.43 3.64
C VAL A 176 10.36 -13.96 3.75
N ALA A 177 10.27 -13.43 4.97
CA ALA A 177 9.92 -12.04 5.16
C ALA A 177 11.06 -11.13 4.64
N PRO A 178 10.80 -10.19 3.70
CA PRO A 178 11.83 -9.26 3.24
C PRO A 178 12.29 -8.32 4.36
N ASP A 179 13.51 -7.80 4.22
CA ASP A 179 14.11 -6.85 5.15
C ASP A 179 13.25 -5.59 5.33
N LYS A 180 13.16 -5.13 6.58
CA LYS A 180 12.38 -3.95 6.97
C LYS A 180 13.30 -2.93 7.65
N PRO A 181 14.16 -2.24 6.89
CA PRO A 181 15.16 -1.32 7.45
C PRO A 181 14.54 -0.17 8.25
N ASN A 182 13.27 0.15 8.04
CA ASN A 182 12.56 1.16 8.84
C ASN A 182 12.32 0.74 10.29
N LEU A 183 12.37 -0.55 10.60
CA LEU A 183 12.11 -1.10 11.94
C LEU A 183 13.40 -1.53 12.67
N GLU A 184 14.54 -1.39 12.03
CA GLU A 184 15.85 -1.70 12.60
C GLU A 184 16.05 -0.91 13.90
N GLY A 185 16.41 -1.61 14.98
CA GLY A 185 16.55 -1.04 16.33
C GLY A 185 15.23 -0.69 17.03
N LEU A 186 14.07 -0.77 16.36
CA LEU A 186 12.75 -0.51 16.95
C LEU A 186 12.02 -1.79 17.35
N ILE A 187 12.19 -2.86 16.57
CA ILE A 187 11.62 -4.18 16.81
C ILE A 187 12.74 -5.20 16.62
N SER A 188 13.00 -6.01 17.65
CA SER A 188 13.85 -7.19 17.46
C SER A 188 13.10 -8.22 16.63
N LEU A 189 13.71 -8.65 15.53
CA LEU A 189 13.20 -9.70 14.64
C LEU A 189 13.80 -11.07 14.95
N GLU A 190 14.58 -11.17 16.04
CA GLU A 190 15.20 -12.42 16.48
C GLU A 190 14.09 -13.42 16.91
N ASN A 191 14.14 -14.64 16.38
CA ASN A 191 13.22 -15.78 16.63
C ASN A 191 11.93 -15.87 15.80
N LEU A 192 11.94 -15.44 14.54
CA LEU A 192 10.93 -15.87 13.56
C LEU A 192 11.12 -17.36 13.17
N ASP A 193 10.95 -18.27 14.12
CA ASP A 193 10.87 -19.72 13.87
C ASP A 193 9.75 -20.03 12.86
N THR A 194 10.03 -20.96 11.94
CA THR A 194 9.34 -21.21 10.65
C THR A 194 8.56 -22.53 10.62
N THR A 195 8.51 -23.24 11.73
CA THR A 195 7.95 -24.59 11.84
C THR A 195 6.48 -24.71 11.39
N ASP A 196 5.70 -23.62 11.44
CA ASP A 196 4.23 -23.64 11.18
C ASP A 196 3.71 -22.72 10.04
N GLY A 197 4.54 -22.22 9.11
CA GLY A 197 4.03 -21.55 7.89
C GLY A 197 4.77 -20.29 7.40
N SER A 198 4.03 -19.22 7.08
CA SER A 198 4.59 -17.98 6.52
C SER A 198 5.20 -17.07 7.59
N GLN A 199 6.46 -16.67 7.42
CA GLN A 199 7.15 -15.75 8.34
C GLN A 199 6.43 -14.40 8.45
N LEU A 200 5.77 -13.96 7.37
CA LEU A 200 5.02 -12.70 7.37
C LEU A 200 3.80 -12.77 8.29
N ALA A 201 3.12 -13.92 8.37
CA ALA A 201 1.97 -14.10 9.25
C ALA A 201 2.38 -14.05 10.74
N LYS A 202 3.50 -14.69 11.08
CA LYS A 202 4.07 -14.64 12.44
C LYS A 202 4.48 -13.23 12.82
N TYR A 203 5.22 -12.55 11.93
CA TYR A 203 5.63 -11.16 12.14
C TYR A 203 4.43 -10.24 12.45
N VAL A 204 3.34 -10.32 11.66
CA VAL A 204 2.13 -9.51 11.91
C VAL A 204 1.53 -9.83 13.27
N ARG A 205 1.36 -11.11 13.61
CA ARG A 205 0.81 -11.56 14.90
C ARG A 205 1.60 -11.01 16.09
N ASP A 206 2.92 -10.98 15.98
CA ASP A 206 3.79 -10.63 17.10
C ASP A 206 3.87 -9.10 17.28
N THR A 207 3.84 -8.35 16.18
CA THR A 207 4.15 -6.91 16.18
C THR A 207 2.93 -5.98 16.04
N MET A 208 1.90 -6.39 15.32
CA MET A 208 0.71 -5.57 15.05
C MET A 208 -0.31 -5.67 16.17
N ASP A 209 -0.99 -4.57 16.47
CA ASP A 209 -2.00 -4.53 17.52
C ASP A 209 -3.37 -4.99 16.97
N PRO A 210 -3.91 -6.16 17.38
CA PRO A 210 -5.23 -6.58 16.93
C PRO A 210 -6.36 -5.84 17.66
N SER A 211 -6.05 -5.03 18.68
CA SER A 211 -7.04 -4.30 19.49
C SER A 211 -7.37 -2.91 18.94
N LEU A 212 -6.99 -2.62 17.70
CA LEU A 212 -7.26 -1.33 17.07
C LEU A 212 -8.75 -1.01 17.02
N SER A 213 -9.04 0.26 17.28
CA SER A 213 -10.35 0.87 17.36
C SER A 213 -10.29 2.30 16.84
N TRP A 214 -11.43 2.98 16.77
CA TRP A 214 -11.50 4.38 16.34
C TRP A 214 -10.71 5.35 17.25
N LYS A 215 -10.47 4.97 18.51
CA LYS A 215 -9.60 5.72 19.44
C LYS A 215 -8.16 5.82 18.95
N ASP A 216 -7.73 4.89 18.10
CA ASP A 216 -6.37 4.89 17.55
C ASP A 216 -6.19 5.93 16.44
N VAL A 217 -7.28 6.32 15.78
CA VAL A 217 -7.29 7.49 14.89
C VAL A 217 -7.11 8.77 15.71
N GLU A 218 -7.83 8.90 16.83
CA GLU A 218 -7.68 10.04 17.75
C GLU A 218 -6.27 10.11 18.34
N TRP A 219 -5.71 8.97 18.76
CA TRP A 219 -4.34 8.88 19.24
C TRP A 219 -3.34 9.29 18.16
N LEU A 220 -3.48 8.82 16.91
CA LEU A 220 -2.60 9.26 15.82
C LEU A 220 -2.67 10.78 15.62
N LYS A 221 -3.86 11.36 15.64
CA LYS A 221 -4.04 12.83 15.56
C LYS A 221 -3.36 13.58 16.71
N SER A 222 -3.20 12.96 17.88
CA SER A 222 -2.49 13.59 19.01
C SER A 222 -0.96 13.64 18.83
N ILE A 223 -0.40 12.87 17.90
CA ILE A 223 1.05 12.75 17.71
C ILE A 223 1.57 13.28 16.37
N THR A 224 0.66 13.64 15.44
CA THR A 224 1.01 14.21 14.12
C THR A 224 0.03 15.29 13.72
N SER A 225 0.52 16.29 12.99
CA SER A 225 -0.32 17.30 12.34
C SER A 225 -0.62 16.98 10.88
N LEU A 226 -0.05 15.89 10.34
CA LEU A 226 -0.33 15.45 8.99
C LEU A 226 -1.78 14.98 8.86
N PRO A 227 -2.42 15.21 7.71
CA PRO A 227 -3.72 14.61 7.42
C PRO A 227 -3.63 13.08 7.46
N ILE A 228 -4.63 12.45 8.07
CA ILE A 228 -4.73 10.99 8.17
C ILE A 228 -5.81 10.49 7.20
N LEU A 229 -5.40 9.67 6.24
CA LEU A 229 -6.30 8.90 5.37
C LEU A 229 -6.51 7.51 5.97
N VAL A 230 -7.77 7.08 6.10
CA VAL A 230 -8.10 5.74 6.61
C VAL A 230 -8.30 4.79 5.44
N LYS A 231 -7.41 3.82 5.30
CA LYS A 231 -7.42 2.80 4.24
C LYS A 231 -7.94 1.48 4.76
N GLY A 232 -8.88 0.89 4.03
CA GLY A 232 -9.48 -0.41 4.37
C GLY A 232 -10.98 -0.34 4.64
N ILE A 233 -11.63 0.76 4.28
CA ILE A 233 -13.07 0.96 4.50
C ILE A 233 -13.86 0.35 3.34
N LEU A 234 -14.80 -0.53 3.66
CA LEU A 234 -15.68 -1.18 2.68
C LEU A 234 -17.17 -0.93 2.94
N THR A 235 -17.51 -0.33 4.08
CA THR A 235 -18.89 -0.15 4.55
C THR A 235 -19.21 1.33 4.72
N ALA A 236 -20.49 1.70 4.56
CA ALA A 236 -20.93 3.06 4.78
C ALA A 236 -20.88 3.45 6.27
N GLU A 237 -21.08 2.46 7.15
CA GLU A 237 -21.02 2.56 8.60
C GLU A 237 -19.62 3.01 9.04
N ASP A 238 -18.57 2.35 8.55
CA ASP A 238 -17.20 2.70 8.92
C ASP A 238 -16.70 3.96 8.21
N ALA A 239 -17.22 4.27 7.02
CA ALA A 239 -16.96 5.57 6.38
C ALA A 239 -17.48 6.74 7.23
N ARG A 240 -18.66 6.62 7.85
CA ARG A 240 -19.19 7.64 8.77
C ARG A 240 -18.31 7.78 10.02
N LYS A 241 -17.89 6.66 10.62
CA LYS A 241 -17.00 6.69 11.78
C LYS A 241 -15.64 7.29 11.46
N ALA A 242 -15.09 7.07 10.26
CA ALA A 242 -13.86 7.72 9.84
C ALA A 242 -14.00 9.25 9.80
N VAL A 243 -15.15 9.76 9.35
CA VAL A 243 -15.46 11.21 9.40
C VAL A 243 -15.63 11.69 10.84
N GLU A 244 -16.35 10.95 11.70
CA GLU A 244 -16.55 11.30 13.11
C GLU A 244 -15.22 11.34 13.90
N ALA A 245 -14.31 10.40 13.65
CA ALA A 245 -12.95 10.40 14.20
C ALA A 245 -12.06 11.53 13.61
N GLY A 246 -12.56 12.22 12.58
CA GLY A 246 -11.92 13.33 11.91
C GLY A 246 -10.71 12.91 11.07
N ALA A 247 -10.85 11.81 10.32
CA ALA A 247 -9.96 11.49 9.22
C ALA A 247 -10.03 12.57 8.13
N ALA A 248 -8.91 12.84 7.46
CA ALA A 248 -8.84 13.76 6.33
C ALA A 248 -9.42 13.15 5.04
N GLY A 249 -9.62 11.84 5.00
CA GLY A 249 -10.21 11.14 3.87
C GLY A 249 -10.24 9.63 4.09
N VAL A 250 -10.92 8.94 3.18
CA VAL A 250 -11.12 7.49 3.19
C VAL A 250 -10.57 6.90 1.90
N ILE A 251 -9.89 5.76 2.02
CA ILE A 251 -9.47 4.93 0.89
C ILE A 251 -10.27 3.63 0.93
N VAL A 252 -11.21 3.51 0.00
CA VAL A 252 -11.97 2.26 -0.24
C VAL A 252 -10.99 1.20 -0.74
N SER A 253 -10.75 0.17 0.08
CA SER A 253 -9.73 -0.83 -0.18
C SER A 253 -10.06 -2.13 0.53
N ASN A 254 -9.98 -3.25 -0.18
CA ASN A 254 -10.00 -4.60 0.38
C ASN A 254 -8.58 -5.19 0.44
N HIS A 255 -7.58 -4.32 0.60
CA HIS A 255 -6.17 -4.67 0.58
C HIS A 255 -5.68 -5.38 -0.71
N GLY A 256 -6.38 -5.17 -1.83
CA GLY A 256 -6.07 -5.87 -3.08
C GLY A 256 -6.51 -7.34 -3.07
N GLY A 257 -7.57 -7.68 -2.32
CA GLY A 257 -8.08 -9.05 -2.20
C GLY A 257 -7.16 -9.97 -1.39
N ARG A 258 -6.41 -9.41 -0.42
CA ARG A 258 -5.35 -10.11 0.32
C ARG A 258 -5.63 -10.32 1.81
N GLN A 259 -6.75 -9.79 2.30
CA GLN A 259 -7.13 -9.83 3.70
C GLN A 259 -8.29 -10.80 3.93
N LEU A 260 -9.53 -10.32 3.93
CA LEU A 260 -10.73 -11.14 3.95
C LEU A 260 -11.16 -11.43 2.50
N ASP A 261 -11.21 -12.71 2.13
CA ASP A 261 -11.80 -13.11 0.84
C ASP A 261 -13.33 -13.03 0.94
N TYR A 262 -14.02 -12.78 -0.17
CA TYR A 262 -15.46 -12.47 -0.23
C TYR A 262 -15.88 -11.19 0.51
N ALA A 263 -14.95 -10.28 0.78
CA ALA A 263 -15.19 -8.95 1.36
C ALA A 263 -15.80 -7.96 0.37
#